data_AF-A0A3N4AW69-F1
#
_entry.id   AF-A0A3N4AW69-F1
#
_cell.length_a   1.000
_cell.length_b   1.000
_cell.length_c   1.000
_cell.angle_alpha   90.00
_cell.angle_beta   90.00
_cell.angle_gamma   90.00
#
_symmetry.space_group_name_H-M   'P 1'
#
loop_
_entity.id
_entity.type
_entity.pdbx_description
1 polymer ?
#
loop_
_entity_poly.entity_id
_entity_poly.type
_entity_poly.pdbx_seq_one_letter_code
_entity_poly.pdbx_strand_id
1 'polypeptide(L)'
;MDRKDEVIKILAGLVSDLGTPISVLRDYESMTAFKDPIKASFRLGVYRLCINSIVINLNKYVELWRKYSDIKRTFLSAHDSAINLYISKINNLGVAGFRNDYAAHVQNNKIKKILTDEDVMAFVQNLTDGDAENLFSWIYPKNYLQLDRKDSLMGVVMLAKDTLLKHS
;
A
#
# COMPACT_ATOMS: atom_id res chain seq x y z
N MET A 1 5.75 -15.87 20.88
CA MET A 1 4.60 -15.12 20.34
C MET A 1 3.85 -16.07 19.43
N ASP A 2 2.54 -16.24 19.61
CA ASP A 2 1.73 -17.06 18.70
C ASP A 2 1.84 -16.48 17.28
N ARG A 3 1.97 -17.34 16.26
CA ARG A 3 2.06 -16.92 14.85
C ARG A 3 0.79 -16.19 14.42
N LYS A 4 -0.37 -16.55 14.98
CA LYS A 4 -1.63 -15.82 14.75
C LYS A 4 -1.56 -14.39 15.31
N ASP A 5 -1.06 -14.22 16.54
CA ASP A 5 -0.87 -12.89 17.14
C ASP A 5 0.11 -12.02 16.35
N GLU A 6 1.16 -12.63 15.80
CA GLU A 6 2.09 -11.95 14.89
C GLU A 6 1.36 -11.40 13.67
N VAL A 7 0.52 -12.22 13.01
CA VAL A 7 -0.27 -11.80 11.85
C VAL A 7 -1.23 -10.66 12.22
N ILE A 8 -1.91 -10.74 13.37
CA ILE A 8 -2.80 -9.68 13.85
C ILE A 8 -2.05 -8.36 14.02
N LYS A 9 -0.86 -8.38 14.63
CA LYS A 9 -0.01 -7.20 14.80
C LYS A 9 0.45 -6.63 13.46
N ILE A 10 0.82 -7.48 12.50
CA ILE A 10 1.21 -7.05 11.16
C ILE A 10 0.02 -6.37 10.46
N LEU A 11 -1.17 -6.96 10.51
CA LEU A 11 -2.38 -6.40 9.92
C LEU A 11 -2.77 -5.06 10.58
N ALA A 12 -2.63 -4.95 11.90
CA ALA A 12 -2.85 -3.69 12.61
C ALA A 12 -1.88 -2.59 12.14
N GLY A 13 -0.60 -2.93 11.97
CA GLY A 13 0.39 -2.02 11.37
C GLY A 13 0.00 -1.60 9.95
N LEU A 14 -0.41 -2.56 9.09
CA LEU A 14 -0.83 -2.27 7.72
C LEU A 14 -2.00 -1.28 7.65
N VAL A 15 -2.96 -1.32 8.59
CA VAL A 15 -4.05 -0.34 8.65
C VAL A 15 -3.51 1.08 8.81
N SER A 16 -2.63 1.29 9.78
CA SER A 16 -2.03 2.61 10.02
C SER A 16 -1.10 3.03 8.89
N ASP A 17 -0.26 2.11 8.41
CA ASP A 17 0.83 2.41 7.48
C ASP A 17 0.36 2.58 6.02
N LEU A 18 -0.83 2.08 5.68
CA LEU A 18 -1.51 2.38 4.40
C LEU A 18 -2.43 3.60 4.53
N GLY A 19 -3.20 3.71 5.61
CA GLY A 19 -4.18 4.79 5.78
C GLY A 19 -3.53 6.16 5.98
N THR A 20 -2.53 6.25 6.85
CA THR A 20 -1.86 7.52 7.20
C THR A 20 -1.25 8.24 6.00
N PRO A 21 -0.36 7.63 5.17
CA PRO A 21 0.23 8.34 4.04
C PRO A 21 -0.81 8.78 3.00
N ILE A 22 -1.91 8.02 2.83
CA ILE A 22 -2.99 8.40 1.92
C ILE A 22 -3.76 9.61 2.48
N SER A 23 -4.09 9.62 3.77
CA SER A 23 -4.71 10.78 4.42
C SER A 23 -3.83 12.02 4.32
N VAL A 24 -2.54 11.88 4.64
CA VAL A 24 -1.56 12.97 4.54
C VAL A 24 -1.53 13.56 3.13
N LEU A 25 -1.45 12.72 2.07
CA LEU A 25 -1.46 13.23 0.71
C LEU A 25 -2.77 13.93 0.35
N ARG A 26 -3.92 13.38 0.75
CA ARG A 26 -5.22 14.03 0.52
C ARG A 26 -5.32 15.38 1.24
N ASP A 27 -4.82 15.46 2.46
CA ASP A 27 -4.80 16.70 3.24
C ASP A 27 -3.95 17.76 2.54
N TYR A 28 -2.73 17.41 2.13
CA TYR A 28 -1.88 18.34 1.38
C TYR A 28 -2.47 18.71 0.02
N GLU A 29 -3.01 17.76 -0.74
CA GLU A 29 -3.65 18.01 -2.05
C GLU A 29 -4.91 18.87 -1.97
N SER A 30 -5.55 18.94 -0.79
CA SER A 30 -6.67 19.85 -0.55
C SER A 30 -6.23 21.30 -0.37
N MET A 31 -4.96 21.56 -0.07
CA MET A 31 -4.42 22.90 0.16
C MET A 31 -4.03 23.57 -1.16
N THR A 32 -4.66 24.70 -1.51
CA THR A 32 -4.30 25.48 -2.72
C THR A 32 -2.82 25.86 -2.73
N ALA A 33 -2.28 26.27 -1.56
CA ALA A 33 -0.89 26.67 -1.42
C ALA A 33 0.11 25.52 -1.60
N PHE A 34 -0.32 24.26 -1.60
CA PHE A 34 0.53 23.10 -1.87
C PHE A 34 0.76 22.91 -3.38
N LYS A 35 -0.15 23.40 -4.20
CA LYS A 35 -0.10 23.33 -5.68
C LYS A 35 0.64 24.51 -6.31
N ASP A 36 1.14 25.44 -5.50
CA ASP A 36 1.96 26.57 -5.94
C ASP A 36 3.26 26.05 -6.60
N PRO A 37 3.61 26.49 -7.82
CA PRO A 37 4.87 26.13 -8.48
C PRO A 37 6.12 26.36 -7.63
N ILE A 38 6.12 27.38 -6.75
CA ILE A 38 7.24 27.66 -5.83
C ILE A 38 7.45 26.49 -4.85
N LYS A 39 6.40 25.74 -4.53
CA LYS A 39 6.46 24.56 -3.65
C LYS A 39 6.60 23.23 -4.39
N ALA A 40 6.88 23.23 -5.70
CA ALA A 40 6.96 22.00 -6.50
C ALA A 40 7.89 20.95 -5.88
N SER A 41 9.09 21.35 -5.44
CA SER A 41 10.05 20.43 -4.79
C SER A 41 9.56 19.90 -3.44
N PHE A 42 8.90 20.74 -2.63
CA PHE A 42 8.31 20.31 -1.36
C PHE A 42 7.17 19.32 -1.61
N ARG A 43 6.28 19.64 -2.57
CA ARG A 43 5.20 18.75 -2.98
C ARG A 43 5.71 17.40 -3.44
N LEU A 44 6.75 17.38 -4.28
CA LEU A 44 7.43 16.17 -4.70
C LEU A 44 7.99 15.36 -3.52
N GLY A 45 8.62 16.03 -2.56
CA GLY A 45 9.13 15.39 -1.33
C GLY A 45 8.02 14.69 -0.52
N VAL A 46 6.87 15.34 -0.37
CA VAL A 46 5.70 14.77 0.33
C VAL A 46 5.15 13.55 -0.43
N TYR A 47 5.03 13.63 -1.76
CA TYR A 47 4.63 12.48 -2.59
C TYR A 47 5.58 11.31 -2.41
N ARG A 48 6.89 11.53 -2.47
CA ARG A 48 7.89 10.46 -2.29
C ARG A 48 7.78 9.80 -0.93
N LEU A 49 7.67 10.60 0.12
CA LEU A 49 7.53 10.10 1.49
C LEU A 49 6.31 9.16 1.61
N CYS A 50 5.16 9.61 1.12
CA CYS A 50 3.91 8.88 1.26
C CYS A 50 3.83 7.66 0.32
N ILE A 51 4.22 7.81 -0.95
CA ILE A 51 4.22 6.70 -1.93
C ILE A 51 5.21 5.61 -1.51
N ASN A 52 6.38 5.95 -0.97
CA ASN A 52 7.31 4.96 -0.45
C ASN A 52 6.70 4.13 0.67
N SER A 53 6.03 4.78 1.63
CA SER A 53 5.31 4.08 2.70
C SER A 53 4.24 3.15 2.13
N ILE A 54 3.44 3.64 1.17
CA ILE A 54 2.38 2.85 0.53
C ILE A 54 2.99 1.61 -0.16
N VAL A 55 3.98 1.79 -1.03
CA VAL A 55 4.59 0.68 -1.79
C VAL A 55 5.22 -0.36 -0.88
N ILE A 56 5.94 0.05 0.16
CA ILE A 56 6.51 -0.88 1.15
C ILE A 56 5.41 -1.73 1.78
N ASN A 57 4.30 -1.12 2.19
CA ASN A 57 3.23 -1.81 2.88
C ASN A 57 2.35 -2.66 1.96
N LEU A 58 2.19 -2.29 0.68
CA LEU A 58 1.59 -3.17 -0.33
C LEU A 58 2.42 -4.45 -0.53
N ASN A 59 3.75 -4.34 -0.62
CA ASN A 59 4.63 -5.51 -0.68
C ASN A 59 4.54 -6.36 0.60
N LYS A 60 4.55 -5.72 1.76
CA LYS A 60 4.42 -6.40 3.06
C LYS A 60 3.11 -7.20 3.16
N TYR A 61 2.02 -6.70 2.60
CA TYR A 61 0.75 -7.44 2.50
C TYR A 61 0.88 -8.72 1.65
N VAL A 62 1.55 -8.65 0.49
CA VAL A 62 1.79 -9.84 -0.35
C VAL A 62 2.70 -10.84 0.37
N GLU A 63 3.77 -10.37 0.99
CA GLU A 63 4.73 -11.20 1.72
C GLU A 63 4.10 -11.88 2.94
N LEU A 64 3.21 -11.18 3.66
CA LEU A 64 2.43 -11.72 4.76
C LEU A 64 1.69 -12.98 4.31
N TRP A 65 0.90 -12.89 3.24
CA TRP A 65 0.08 -14.03 2.82
C TRP A 65 0.86 -15.15 2.16
N ARG A 66 2.04 -14.85 1.61
CA ARG A 66 2.99 -15.88 1.18
C ARG A 66 3.58 -16.65 2.37
N LYS A 67 4.01 -15.93 3.41
CA LYS A 67 4.69 -16.49 4.59
C LYS A 67 3.73 -17.20 5.56
N TYR A 68 2.52 -16.69 5.73
CA TYR A 68 1.50 -17.19 6.66
C TYR A 68 0.32 -17.82 5.91
N SER A 69 0.61 -18.53 4.81
CA SER A 69 -0.42 -19.19 3.98
C SER A 69 -1.19 -20.27 4.75
N ASP A 70 -0.58 -20.88 5.76
CA ASP A 70 -1.22 -21.80 6.70
C ASP A 70 -2.27 -21.09 7.56
N ILE A 71 -1.93 -19.97 8.21
CA ILE A 71 -2.88 -19.16 8.99
C ILE A 71 -4.06 -18.71 8.11
N LYS A 72 -3.75 -18.26 6.89
CA LYS A 72 -4.76 -17.86 5.90
C LYS A 72 -5.73 -19.01 5.58
N ARG A 73 -5.22 -20.21 5.28
CA ARG A 73 -6.08 -21.37 4.97
C ARG A 73 -6.92 -21.82 6.15
N THR A 74 -6.35 -21.79 7.36
CA THR A 74 -7.03 -22.27 8.57
C THR A 74 -8.14 -21.32 9.02
N PHE A 75 -7.88 -20.00 9.05
CA PHE A 75 -8.79 -19.04 9.68
C PHE A 75 -9.52 -18.12 8.70
N LEU A 76 -9.03 -17.97 7.47
CA LEU A 76 -9.49 -16.97 6.50
C LEU A 76 -9.98 -17.59 5.20
N SER A 77 -10.34 -18.88 5.19
CA SER A 77 -10.85 -19.59 4.01
C SER A 77 -12.06 -18.89 3.38
N ALA A 78 -12.97 -18.36 4.20
CA ALA A 78 -14.15 -17.59 3.75
C ALA A 78 -13.79 -16.24 3.09
N HIS A 79 -12.54 -15.80 3.19
CA HIS A 79 -12.04 -14.52 2.67
C HIS A 79 -10.90 -14.71 1.66
N ASP A 80 -10.57 -15.95 1.30
CA ASP A 80 -9.42 -16.30 0.47
C ASP A 80 -9.47 -15.63 -0.91
N SER A 81 -10.66 -15.61 -1.52
CA SER A 81 -10.89 -14.97 -2.83
C SER A 81 -10.61 -13.46 -2.79
N ALA A 82 -11.09 -12.76 -1.77
CA ALA A 82 -10.85 -11.34 -1.60
C ALA A 82 -9.35 -11.06 -1.37
N ILE A 83 -8.69 -11.83 -0.49
CA ILE A 83 -7.25 -11.67 -0.25
C ILE A 83 -6.44 -11.91 -1.53
N ASN A 84 -6.74 -12.98 -2.28
CA ASN A 84 -6.04 -13.31 -3.52
C ASN A 84 -6.26 -12.27 -4.63
N LEU A 85 -7.47 -11.69 -4.71
CA LEU A 85 -7.75 -10.59 -5.63
C LEU A 85 -6.79 -9.41 -5.38
N TYR A 86 -6.63 -9.00 -4.13
CA TYR A 86 -5.74 -7.88 -3.81
C TYR A 86 -4.26 -8.23 -3.97
N ILE A 87 -3.83 -9.47 -3.66
CA ILE A 87 -2.47 -9.93 -3.97
C ILE A 87 -2.21 -9.81 -5.48
N SER A 88 -3.13 -10.28 -6.31
CA SER A 88 -2.99 -10.21 -7.77
C SER A 88 -2.93 -8.76 -8.26
N LYS A 89 -3.84 -7.90 -7.79
CA LYS A 89 -3.83 -6.46 -8.12
C LYS A 89 -2.51 -5.79 -7.73
N ILE A 90 -2.00 -6.05 -6.53
CA ILE A 90 -0.73 -5.49 -6.05
C ILE A 90 0.44 -5.95 -6.94
N ASN A 91 0.49 -7.24 -7.28
CA ASN A 91 1.55 -7.75 -8.16
C ASN A 91 1.52 -7.08 -9.55
N ASN A 92 0.32 -6.83 -10.08
CA ASN A 92 0.14 -6.16 -11.37
C ASN A 92 0.52 -4.68 -11.36
N LEU A 93 0.52 -4.02 -10.18
CA LEU A 93 1.00 -2.64 -10.05
C LEU A 93 2.54 -2.50 -10.15
N GLY A 94 3.29 -3.61 -10.17
CA GLY A 94 4.75 -3.56 -10.28
C GLY A 94 5.47 -3.00 -9.04
N VAL A 95 4.76 -2.88 -7.90
CA VAL A 95 5.30 -2.27 -6.66
C VAL A 95 6.54 -2.98 -6.10
N ALA A 96 6.74 -4.26 -6.43
CA ALA A 96 7.93 -5.01 -6.04
C ALA A 96 9.19 -4.50 -6.77
N GLY A 97 9.06 -4.13 -8.04
CA GLY A 97 10.15 -3.51 -8.82
C GLY A 97 10.49 -2.15 -8.25
N PHE A 98 9.48 -1.30 -8.03
CA PHE A 98 9.68 0.02 -7.44
C PHE A 98 10.35 -0.02 -6.06
N ARG A 99 9.90 -0.90 -5.16
CA ARG A 99 10.54 -1.07 -3.85
C ARG A 99 12.02 -1.44 -4.01
N ASN A 100 12.35 -2.37 -4.89
CA ASN A 100 13.73 -2.83 -5.05
C ASN A 100 14.63 -1.75 -5.65
N ASP A 101 14.17 -1.10 -6.72
CA ASP A 101 14.97 -0.16 -7.50
C ASP A 101 15.06 1.22 -6.83
N TYR A 102 13.98 1.68 -6.19
CA TYR A 102 13.90 3.00 -5.57
C TYR A 102 14.06 2.98 -4.04
N ALA A 103 13.22 2.23 -3.32
CA ALA A 103 13.17 2.31 -1.86
C ALA A 103 14.32 1.58 -1.15
N ALA A 104 14.78 0.46 -1.71
CA ALA A 104 15.81 -0.38 -1.10
C ALA A 104 17.22 -0.07 -1.64
N HIS A 105 17.34 0.82 -2.64
CA HIS A 105 18.59 1.08 -3.39
C HIS A 105 19.36 -0.20 -3.73
N VAL A 106 18.64 -1.31 -3.93
CA VAL A 106 19.28 -2.55 -4.34
C VAL A 106 19.73 -2.26 -5.75
N GLN A 107 21.05 -2.14 -5.97
CA GLN A 107 21.63 -2.03 -7.29
C GLN A 107 21.12 -3.19 -8.12
N ASN A 108 20.05 -2.93 -8.87
CA ASN A 108 19.55 -3.87 -9.83
C ASN A 108 20.63 -3.91 -10.90
N ASN A 109 21.33 -5.04 -11.04
CA ASN A 109 22.41 -5.18 -12.03
C ASN A 109 21.95 -4.85 -13.47
N LYS A 110 20.63 -4.77 -13.70
CA LYS A 110 19.99 -4.29 -14.93
C LYS A 110 19.88 -2.76 -15.04
N ILE A 111 19.64 -2.06 -13.93
CA ILE A 111 19.52 -0.60 -13.86
C ILE A 111 20.82 -0.07 -13.25
N LYS A 112 21.87 0.04 -14.06
CA LYS A 112 23.19 0.57 -13.66
C LYS A 112 23.18 2.10 -13.49
N LYS A 113 22.09 2.70 -13.04
CA LYS A 113 21.97 4.14 -12.81
C LYS A 113 21.27 4.44 -11.49
N ILE A 114 21.69 5.54 -10.87
CA ILE A 114 20.94 6.17 -9.78
C ILE A 114 19.67 6.76 -10.41
N LEU A 115 18.51 6.51 -9.80
CA LEU A 115 17.24 7.06 -10.29
C LEU A 115 17.23 8.57 -10.09
N THR A 116 16.88 9.32 -11.14
CA THR A 116 16.73 10.78 -11.09
C THR A 116 15.35 11.18 -10.59
N ASP A 117 15.13 12.48 -10.40
CA ASP A 117 13.83 12.97 -9.96
C ASP A 117 12.72 12.68 -10.98
N GLU A 118 13.06 12.72 -12.27
CA GLU A 118 12.18 12.37 -13.39
C GLU A 118 11.84 10.90 -13.40
N ASP A 119 12.80 10.00 -13.13
CA ASP A 119 12.55 8.56 -13.06
C ASP A 119 11.50 8.27 -11.97
N VAL A 120 11.67 8.87 -10.78
CA VAL A 120 10.74 8.72 -9.66
C VAL A 120 9.35 9.25 -10.02
N MET A 121 9.28 10.39 -10.69
CA MET A 121 8.01 10.96 -11.14
C MET A 121 7.31 10.07 -12.17
N ALA A 122 8.04 9.53 -13.13
CA ALA A 122 7.51 8.57 -14.08
C ALA A 122 6.98 7.32 -13.38
N PHE A 123 7.66 6.82 -12.35
CA PHE A 123 7.17 5.72 -11.54
C PHE A 123 5.88 6.06 -10.79
N VAL A 124 5.82 7.22 -10.13
CA VAL A 124 4.60 7.67 -9.42
C VAL A 124 3.45 7.81 -10.41
N GLN A 125 3.70 8.41 -11.58
CA GLN A 125 2.69 8.53 -12.64
C GLN A 125 2.21 7.16 -13.12
N ASN A 126 3.11 6.22 -13.39
CA ASN A 126 2.73 4.86 -13.82
C ASN A 126 1.95 4.11 -12.73
N LEU A 127 2.36 4.23 -11.47
CA LEU A 127 1.69 3.58 -10.34
C LEU A 127 0.27 4.12 -10.12
N THR A 128 0.07 5.41 -10.41
CA THR A 128 -1.19 6.11 -10.22
C THR A 128 -2.04 6.20 -11.49
N ASP A 129 -1.53 5.72 -12.63
CA ASP A 129 -2.11 5.98 -13.96
C ASP A 129 -2.39 7.48 -14.19
N GLY A 130 -1.49 8.33 -13.68
CA GLY A 130 -1.64 9.79 -13.70
C GLY A 130 -2.64 10.38 -12.69
N ASP A 131 -3.44 9.55 -12.01
CA ASP A 131 -4.41 9.98 -11.00
C ASP A 131 -4.23 9.22 -9.68
N ALA A 132 -3.54 9.89 -8.75
CA ALA A 132 -3.28 9.34 -7.42
C ALA A 132 -4.55 8.98 -6.64
N GLU A 133 -5.67 9.68 -6.88
CA GLU A 133 -6.91 9.40 -6.18
C GLU A 133 -7.54 8.06 -6.60
N ASN A 134 -7.31 7.59 -7.82
CA ASN A 134 -7.74 6.26 -8.25
C ASN A 134 -7.05 5.16 -7.44
N LEU A 135 -5.73 5.27 -7.28
CA LEU A 135 -4.96 4.36 -6.44
C LEU A 135 -5.41 4.47 -4.97
N PHE A 136 -5.58 5.69 -4.46
CA PHE A 136 -5.97 5.92 -3.06
C PHE A 136 -7.37 5.43 -2.75
N SER A 137 -8.32 5.59 -3.66
CA SER A 137 -9.69 5.12 -3.50
C SER A 137 -9.77 3.59 -3.50
N TRP A 138 -8.91 2.93 -4.27
CA TRP A 138 -8.79 1.48 -4.26
C TRP A 138 -8.16 0.94 -2.96
N ILE A 139 -7.15 1.65 -2.41
CA ILE A 139 -6.49 1.23 -1.16
C ILE A 139 -7.34 1.59 0.05
N TYR A 140 -7.64 2.87 0.20
CA TYR A 140 -8.23 3.50 1.39
C TYR A 140 -9.26 4.56 0.96
N PRO A 141 -10.47 4.18 0.54
CA PRO A 141 -11.50 5.12 0.12
C PRO A 141 -11.95 6.01 1.29
N LYS A 142 -12.38 7.25 0.99
CA LYS A 142 -12.79 8.23 2.02
C LYS A 142 -13.93 7.73 2.91
N ASN A 143 -14.79 6.88 2.38
CA ASN A 143 -15.93 6.28 3.04
C ASN A 143 -15.73 4.78 3.32
N TYR A 144 -14.50 4.30 3.48
CA TYR A 144 -14.20 2.86 3.64
C TYR A 144 -14.98 2.16 4.76
N LEU A 145 -15.44 2.89 5.79
CA LEU A 145 -16.28 2.35 6.86
C LEU A 145 -17.72 2.03 6.44
N GLN A 146 -18.19 2.62 5.33
CA GLN A 146 -19.54 2.49 4.80
C GLN A 146 -19.62 1.52 3.61
N LEU A 147 -18.48 1.14 3.03
CA LEU A 147 -18.40 0.23 1.89
C LEU A 147 -18.39 -1.23 2.35
N ASP A 148 -18.69 -2.15 1.43
CA ASP A 148 -18.37 -3.56 1.66
C ASP A 148 -16.85 -3.69 1.88
N ARG A 149 -16.47 -4.43 2.92
CA ARG A 149 -15.06 -4.60 3.27
C ARG A 149 -14.25 -5.27 2.15
N LYS A 150 -14.89 -5.97 1.21
CA LYS A 150 -14.22 -6.60 0.07
C LYS A 150 -13.91 -5.62 -1.07
N ASP A 151 -14.49 -4.42 -1.04
CA ASP A 151 -14.38 -3.44 -2.13
C ASP A 151 -13.13 -2.55 -2.04
N SER A 152 -12.37 -2.63 -0.94
CA SER A 152 -11.09 -1.93 -0.80
C SER A 152 -10.01 -2.79 -0.13
N LEU A 153 -8.74 -2.44 -0.35
CA LEU A 153 -7.64 -3.15 0.32
C LEU A 153 -7.74 -2.98 1.83
N MET A 154 -8.00 -1.76 2.31
CA MET A 154 -8.18 -1.47 3.73
C MET A 154 -9.28 -2.34 4.34
N GLY A 155 -10.43 -2.44 3.67
CA GLY A 155 -11.53 -3.27 4.11
C GLY A 155 -11.12 -4.74 4.27
N VAL A 156 -10.36 -5.29 3.31
CA VAL A 156 -9.89 -6.68 3.35
C VAL A 156 -8.86 -6.89 4.47
N VAL A 157 -7.96 -5.93 4.69
CA VAL A 157 -7.00 -5.97 5.82
C VAL A 157 -7.75 -6.00 7.16
N MET A 158 -8.75 -5.12 7.33
CA MET A 158 -9.57 -5.08 8.54
C MET A 158 -10.41 -6.35 8.71
N LEU A 159 -10.99 -6.86 7.62
CA LEU A 159 -11.74 -8.11 7.63
C LEU A 159 -10.88 -9.27 8.10
N ALA A 160 -9.67 -9.43 7.54
CA ALA A 160 -8.74 -10.47 7.96
C ALA A 160 -8.36 -10.34 9.45
N LYS A 161 -8.03 -9.12 9.89
CA LYS A 161 -7.65 -8.85 11.29
C LYS A 161 -8.78 -9.20 12.26
N ASP A 162 -9.99 -8.70 11.98
CA ASP A 162 -11.14 -8.88 12.85
C ASP A 162 -11.59 -10.35 12.90
N THR A 163 -11.47 -11.08 11.79
CA THR A 163 -11.72 -12.53 11.77
C THR A 163 -10.72 -13.29 12.64
N LEU A 164 -9.41 -12.97 12.55
CA LEU A 164 -8.41 -13.62 13.40
C LEU A 164 -8.61 -13.32 14.90
N LEU A 165 -9.04 -12.10 15.24
CA LEU A 165 -9.36 -11.71 16.62
C LEU A 165 -10.56 -12.47 17.21
N LYS A 166 -11.55 -12.84 16.39
CA LYS A 166 -12.72 -13.62 16.83
C LYS A 166 -12.38 -15.09 17.14
N HIS A 167 -11.26 -15.58 16.64
CA HIS A 167 -10.77 -16.94 16.88
C HIS A 167 -9.66 -16.97 17.95
N SER A 168 -9.56 -15.92 18.78
CA SER A 168 -8.62 -15.82 19.91
C SER A 168 -9.28 -16.08 21.26
#